data_AF-A0A924W1I6-F1
#
_entry.id   AF-A0A924W1I6-F1
#
_cell.length_a   1.000
_cell.length_b   1.000
_cell.length_c   1.000
_cell.angle_alpha   90.00
_cell.angle_beta   90.00
_cell.angle_gamma   90.00
#
_symmetry.space_group_name_H-M   'P 1'
#
loop_
_entity.id
_entity.type
_entity.pdbx_description
1 polymer ?
#
loop_
_entity_poly.entity_id
_entity_poly.type
_entity_poly.pdbx_seq_one_letter_code
_entity_poly.pdbx_strand_id
1 'polypeptide(L)'
;MAYAKIKYECDDGVALVTLADPATLNAISVEMTSELSDAFARACSEARCVVLTGEGRGFSSGANLASGAPPVDADGQPDLGARLEMTFNPFVAMLRDLPIPYVTAVNGAAAGIGCSFALLGDIIVAAESAYFLQAFRRIGLVPDGSATYHLPRMIGRARAMEMMLLGEKISAKTALEWGLVNRCVPDADLLSAAKAFAIELANGPKALGMIRRLAWASLDNSWEEQVHAERLAQRDAGRTEDFREGVQAFFQKRPAKFKGT
;
A
#
# COMPACT_ATOMS: atom_id res chain seq x y z
N MET A 1 -1.79 -2.44 -21.62
CA MET A 1 -3.04 -1.65 -21.65
C MET A 1 -2.69 -0.17 -21.66
N ALA A 2 -3.46 0.69 -22.33
CA ALA A 2 -3.36 2.14 -22.10
C ALA A 2 -4.27 2.50 -20.93
N TYR A 3 -3.73 3.18 -19.92
CA TYR A 3 -4.47 3.55 -18.72
C TYR A 3 -5.10 4.95 -18.87
N ALA A 4 -6.34 5.10 -18.42
CA ALA A 4 -7.09 6.35 -18.44
C ALA A 4 -7.12 7.06 -17.08
N LYS A 5 -7.02 6.31 -15.98
CA LYS A 5 -7.14 6.80 -14.60
C LYS A 5 -5.85 6.70 -13.80
N ILE A 6 -4.84 6.00 -14.31
CA ILE A 6 -3.50 5.94 -13.72
C ILE A 6 -2.41 6.19 -14.77
N LYS A 7 -1.19 6.45 -14.30
CA LYS A 7 0.05 6.40 -15.08
C LYS A 7 0.93 5.29 -14.53
N TYR A 8 1.69 4.65 -15.42
CA TYR A 8 2.64 3.59 -15.07
C TYR A 8 3.98 3.86 -15.76
N GLU A 9 5.03 3.91 -14.97
CA GLU A 9 6.42 4.03 -15.41
C GLU A 9 7.22 2.93 -14.70
N CYS A 10 8.13 2.26 -15.40
CA CYS A 10 9.01 1.27 -14.79
C CYS A 10 10.44 1.53 -15.24
N ASP A 11 11.32 1.80 -14.28
CA ASP A 11 12.73 2.10 -14.52
C ASP A 11 13.57 1.62 -13.33
N ASP A 12 14.79 1.15 -13.60
CA ASP A 12 15.73 0.64 -12.58
C ASP A 12 15.12 -0.37 -11.58
N GLY A 13 14.20 -1.22 -12.04
CA GLY A 13 13.52 -2.20 -11.20
C GLY A 13 12.49 -1.60 -10.24
N VAL A 14 12.07 -0.35 -10.45
CA VAL A 14 11.01 0.32 -9.69
C VAL A 14 9.85 0.66 -10.62
N ALA A 15 8.66 0.16 -10.30
CA ALA A 15 7.42 0.56 -10.93
C ALA A 15 6.80 1.74 -10.17
N LEU A 16 6.67 2.90 -10.81
CA LEU A 16 5.90 4.04 -10.31
C LEU A 16 4.48 4.00 -10.89
N VAL A 17 3.51 3.82 -10.00
CA VAL A 17 2.08 3.91 -10.30
C VAL A 17 1.56 5.22 -9.74
N THR A 18 0.97 6.06 -10.59
CA THR A 18 0.43 7.37 -10.18
C THR A 18 -1.07 7.39 -10.45
N LEU A 19 -1.90 7.67 -9.44
CA LEU A 19 -3.32 7.96 -9.61
C LEU A 19 -3.45 9.27 -10.40
N ALA A 20 -4.12 9.24 -11.54
CA ALA A 20 -4.07 10.29 -12.55
C ALA A 20 -5.48 10.82 -12.91
N ASP A 21 -6.28 11.13 -11.88
CA ASP A 21 -7.57 11.81 -12.03
C ASP A 21 -7.65 13.04 -11.10
N PRO A 22 -6.77 14.05 -11.30
CA PRO A 22 -6.64 15.17 -10.38
C PRO A 22 -7.89 16.05 -10.31
N ALA A 23 -8.75 16.01 -11.34
CA ALA A 23 -10.01 16.75 -11.38
C ALA A 23 -10.99 16.29 -10.28
N THR A 24 -10.95 15.00 -9.92
CA THR A 24 -11.74 14.42 -8.82
C THR A 24 -10.93 14.26 -7.52
N LEU A 25 -9.71 14.81 -7.49
CA LEU A 25 -8.71 14.56 -6.46
C LEU A 25 -8.43 13.05 -6.33
N ASN A 26 -8.28 12.38 -7.47
CA ASN A 26 -8.00 10.96 -7.60
C ASN A 26 -9.05 10.08 -6.91
N ALA A 27 -10.34 10.38 -7.13
CA ALA A 27 -11.42 9.56 -6.59
C ALA A 27 -11.39 8.15 -7.21
N ILE A 28 -11.38 7.13 -6.36
CA ILE A 28 -11.21 5.73 -6.73
C ILE A 28 -12.51 5.19 -7.32
N SER A 29 -12.55 5.09 -8.65
CA SER A 29 -13.64 4.45 -9.40
C SER A 29 -13.34 2.96 -9.63
N VAL A 30 -14.33 2.22 -10.10
CA VAL A 30 -14.17 0.82 -10.52
C VAL A 30 -13.11 0.69 -11.64
N GLU A 31 -13.13 1.61 -12.59
CA GLU A 31 -12.15 1.68 -13.69
C GLU A 31 -10.73 1.87 -13.13
N MET A 32 -10.54 2.84 -12.22
CA MET A 32 -9.23 3.07 -11.60
C MET A 32 -8.77 1.83 -10.81
N THR A 33 -9.65 1.15 -10.07
CA THR A 33 -9.28 -0.09 -9.35
C THR A 33 -8.90 -1.23 -10.31
N SER A 34 -9.60 -1.35 -11.45
CA SER A 34 -9.25 -2.32 -12.49
C SER A 34 -7.88 -2.04 -13.09
N GLU A 35 -7.59 -0.77 -13.42
CA GLU A 35 -6.29 -0.36 -13.95
C GLU A 35 -5.18 -0.54 -12.92
N LEU A 36 -5.43 -0.22 -11.65
CA LEU A 36 -4.49 -0.47 -10.57
C LEU A 36 -4.21 -1.98 -10.43
N SER A 37 -5.22 -2.83 -10.56
CA SER A 37 -5.04 -4.28 -10.50
C SER A 37 -4.12 -4.77 -11.63
N ASP A 38 -4.36 -4.31 -12.87
CA ASP A 38 -3.50 -4.62 -14.02
C ASP A 38 -2.06 -4.09 -13.83
N ALA A 39 -1.91 -2.84 -13.37
CA ALA A 39 -0.62 -2.20 -13.15
C ALA A 39 0.23 -2.88 -12.08
N PHE A 40 -0.38 -3.30 -10.96
CA PHE A 40 0.34 -4.01 -9.91
C PHE A 40 0.68 -5.45 -10.32
N ALA A 41 -0.20 -6.14 -11.05
CA ALA A 41 0.12 -7.45 -11.63
C ALA A 41 1.30 -7.34 -12.62
N ARG A 42 1.28 -6.32 -13.48
CA ARG A 42 2.38 -5.98 -14.39
C ARG A 42 3.68 -5.68 -13.62
N ALA A 43 3.61 -4.87 -12.58
CA ALA A 43 4.77 -4.53 -11.76
C ALA A 43 5.42 -5.75 -11.12
N CYS A 44 4.66 -6.76 -10.70
CA CYS A 44 5.20 -8.02 -10.18
C CYS A 44 6.06 -8.79 -11.18
N SER A 45 5.91 -8.52 -12.48
CA SER A 45 6.70 -9.15 -13.54
C SER A 45 7.85 -8.29 -14.07
N GLU A 46 7.75 -6.95 -13.95
CA GLU A 46 8.70 -6.00 -14.54
C GLU A 46 9.62 -5.34 -13.50
N ALA A 47 9.19 -5.26 -12.24
CA ALA A 47 9.86 -4.50 -11.20
C ALA A 47 10.18 -5.37 -9.98
N ARG A 48 11.04 -4.82 -9.12
CA ARG A 48 11.47 -5.37 -7.83
C ARG A 48 10.91 -4.59 -6.65
N CYS A 49 10.33 -3.41 -6.88
CA CYS A 49 9.58 -2.62 -5.91
C CYS A 49 8.51 -1.79 -6.65
N VAL A 50 7.38 -1.53 -6.00
CA VAL A 50 6.33 -0.62 -6.51
C VAL A 50 6.23 0.62 -5.64
N VAL A 51 6.02 1.78 -6.26
CA VAL A 51 5.65 3.03 -5.60
C VAL A 51 4.24 3.42 -6.06
N LEU A 52 3.32 3.69 -5.13
CA LEU A 52 2.02 4.30 -5.44
C LEU A 52 1.96 5.74 -4.93
N THR A 53 1.52 6.68 -5.77
CA THR A 53 1.30 8.09 -5.40
C THR A 53 0.10 8.67 -6.16
N GLY A 54 -0.29 9.92 -5.84
CA GLY A 54 -1.34 10.65 -6.56
C GLY A 54 -0.82 11.85 -7.34
N GLU A 55 -1.43 12.14 -8.47
CA GLU A 55 -1.17 13.37 -9.23
C GLU A 55 -1.91 14.56 -8.60
N GLY A 56 -1.26 15.73 -8.62
CA GLY A 56 -1.85 16.98 -8.17
C GLY A 56 -1.88 17.13 -6.65
N ARG A 57 -2.99 17.67 -6.13
CA ARG A 57 -3.09 18.19 -4.74
C ARG A 57 -3.35 17.12 -3.67
N GLY A 58 -3.47 15.85 -4.03
CA GLY A 58 -3.82 14.80 -3.08
C GLY A 58 -3.49 13.42 -3.59
N PHE A 59 -3.39 12.49 -2.64
CA PHE A 59 -3.25 11.08 -2.95
C PHE A 59 -4.57 10.56 -3.50
N SER A 60 -5.65 10.62 -2.71
CA SER A 60 -7.01 10.28 -3.13
C SER A 60 -8.07 10.82 -2.17
N SER A 61 -9.18 11.30 -2.72
CA SER A 61 -10.39 11.72 -2.00
C SER A 61 -11.26 10.55 -1.51
N GLY A 62 -10.94 9.31 -1.87
CA GLY A 62 -11.71 8.11 -1.50
C GLY A 62 -12.55 7.57 -2.66
N ALA A 63 -13.58 6.80 -2.35
CA ALA A 63 -14.40 6.15 -3.36
C ALA A 63 -15.14 7.18 -4.23
N ASN A 64 -15.17 6.96 -5.54
CA ASN A 64 -15.91 7.81 -6.45
C ASN A 64 -17.41 7.48 -6.39
N LEU A 65 -18.14 8.20 -5.54
CA LEU A 65 -19.59 8.04 -5.34
C LEU A 65 -20.43 8.47 -6.56
N ALA A 66 -19.85 9.14 -7.55
CA ALA A 66 -20.54 9.51 -8.77
C ALA A 66 -20.52 8.40 -9.84
N SER A 67 -19.86 7.26 -9.58
CA SER A 67 -19.65 6.17 -10.55
C SER A 67 -20.88 5.28 -10.82
N GLY A 68 -22.09 5.75 -10.50
CA GLY A 68 -23.35 5.03 -10.69
C GLY A 68 -24.02 4.61 -9.39
N ALA A 69 -25.27 4.12 -9.51
CA ALA A 69 -26.03 3.62 -8.37
C ALA A 69 -25.33 2.42 -7.70
N PRO A 70 -25.49 2.25 -6.38
CA PRO A 70 -25.01 1.05 -5.71
C PRO A 70 -25.70 -0.19 -6.30
N PRO A 71 -25.04 -1.36 -6.28
CA PRO A 71 -25.74 -2.63 -6.45
C PRO A 71 -26.96 -2.71 -5.52
N VAL A 72 -27.93 -3.54 -5.87
CA VAL A 72 -29.08 -3.84 -5.02
C VAL A 72 -29.09 -5.31 -4.64
N ASP A 73 -29.50 -5.61 -3.42
CA ASP A 73 -29.64 -6.98 -2.93
C ASP A 73 -30.95 -7.64 -3.41
N ALA A 74 -31.19 -8.87 -2.96
CA ALA A 74 -32.40 -9.63 -3.29
C ALA A 74 -33.70 -8.97 -2.79
N ASP A 75 -33.61 -8.11 -1.76
CA ASP A 75 -34.73 -7.36 -1.19
C ASP A 75 -34.89 -5.96 -1.83
N GLY A 76 -34.07 -5.66 -2.86
CA GLY A 76 -34.07 -4.39 -3.57
C GLY A 76 -33.46 -3.22 -2.79
N GLN A 77 -32.74 -3.48 -1.70
CA GLN A 77 -32.04 -2.45 -0.92
C GLN A 77 -30.65 -2.19 -1.49
N PRO A 78 -30.09 -0.98 -1.34
CA PRO A 78 -28.71 -0.69 -1.71
C PRO A 78 -27.70 -1.59 -0.97
N ASP A 79 -26.89 -2.32 -1.74
CA ASP A 79 -25.81 -3.16 -1.24
C ASP A 79 -24.44 -2.58 -1.66
N LEU A 80 -23.92 -1.69 -0.82
CA LEU A 80 -22.56 -1.18 -0.97
C LEU A 80 -21.50 -2.24 -0.63
N GLY A 81 -21.86 -3.30 0.12
CA GLY A 81 -20.98 -4.42 0.45
C GLY A 81 -20.60 -5.22 -0.79
N ALA A 82 -21.55 -5.45 -1.71
CA ALA A 82 -21.29 -6.06 -3.02
C ALA A 82 -20.20 -5.30 -3.80
N ARG A 83 -20.15 -3.96 -3.73
CA ARG A 83 -19.08 -3.18 -4.37
C ARG A 83 -17.71 -3.46 -3.74
N LEU A 84 -17.66 -3.63 -2.41
CA LEU A 84 -16.42 -4.01 -1.74
C LEU A 84 -15.94 -5.37 -2.24
N GLU A 85 -16.82 -6.37 -2.27
CA GLU A 85 -16.49 -7.73 -2.70
C GLU A 85 -16.04 -7.80 -4.17
N MET A 86 -16.73 -7.10 -5.07
CA MET A 86 -16.47 -7.19 -6.51
C MET A 86 -15.30 -6.34 -6.99
N THR A 87 -14.90 -5.31 -6.24
CA THR A 87 -13.95 -4.30 -6.73
C THR A 87 -12.80 -4.06 -5.77
N PHE A 88 -13.08 -3.67 -4.52
CA PHE A 88 -12.03 -3.16 -3.64
C PHE A 88 -11.32 -4.25 -2.84
N ASN A 89 -12.04 -5.23 -2.30
CA ASN A 89 -11.46 -6.32 -1.51
C ASN A 89 -10.46 -7.17 -2.32
N PRO A 90 -10.71 -7.52 -3.60
CA PRO A 90 -9.72 -8.21 -4.42
C PRO A 90 -8.43 -7.40 -4.59
N PHE A 91 -8.54 -6.09 -4.80
CA PHE A 91 -7.37 -5.22 -4.91
C PHE A 91 -6.61 -5.11 -3.59
N VAL A 92 -7.31 -4.98 -2.45
CA VAL A 92 -6.71 -4.99 -1.10
C VAL A 92 -5.98 -6.31 -0.82
N ALA A 93 -6.60 -7.44 -1.15
CA ALA A 93 -5.96 -8.75 -1.02
C ALA A 93 -4.71 -8.87 -1.89
N MET A 94 -4.77 -8.38 -3.14
CA MET A 94 -3.61 -8.35 -4.02
C MET A 94 -2.49 -7.47 -3.45
N LEU A 95 -2.80 -6.29 -2.90
CA LEU A 95 -1.82 -5.44 -2.22
C LEU A 95 -1.18 -6.15 -1.03
N ARG A 96 -1.97 -6.80 -0.16
CA ARG A 96 -1.47 -7.61 0.96
C ARG A 96 -0.51 -8.70 0.47
N ASP A 97 -0.84 -9.38 -0.62
CA ASP A 97 -0.12 -10.58 -1.07
C ASP A 97 0.96 -10.31 -2.13
N LEU A 98 1.29 -9.03 -2.40
CA LEU A 98 2.37 -8.70 -3.35
C LEU A 98 3.67 -9.46 -3.03
N PRO A 99 4.32 -10.06 -4.04
CA PRO A 99 5.57 -10.78 -3.87
C PRO A 99 6.79 -9.85 -3.78
N ILE A 100 6.61 -8.55 -4.03
CA ILE A 100 7.65 -7.52 -4.01
C ILE A 100 7.28 -6.40 -3.03
N PRO A 101 8.27 -5.67 -2.47
CA PRO A 101 8.01 -4.51 -1.62
C PRO A 101 7.16 -3.43 -2.29
N TYR A 102 6.36 -2.75 -1.46
CA TYR A 102 5.39 -1.75 -1.85
C TYR A 102 5.54 -0.48 -1.00
N VAL A 103 5.84 0.64 -1.65
CA VAL A 103 5.99 1.96 -1.04
C VAL A 103 4.81 2.85 -1.42
N THR A 104 4.29 3.62 -0.48
CA THR A 104 3.32 4.68 -0.77
C THR A 104 3.93 6.06 -0.52
N ALA A 105 3.68 6.98 -1.47
CA ALA A 105 4.07 8.37 -1.38
C ALA A 105 2.80 9.24 -1.33
N VAL A 106 2.43 9.67 -0.12
CA VAL A 106 1.15 10.36 0.13
C VAL A 106 1.36 11.88 -0.01
N ASN A 107 0.97 12.42 -1.16
CA ASN A 107 1.23 13.80 -1.59
C ASN A 107 0.21 14.84 -1.13
N GLY A 108 -0.77 14.45 -0.32
CA GLY A 108 -1.80 15.36 0.17
C GLY A 108 -2.94 14.59 0.83
N ALA A 109 -4.17 14.96 0.51
CA ALA A 109 -5.35 14.30 1.06
C ALA A 109 -5.36 12.79 0.75
N ALA A 110 -5.48 11.96 1.79
CA ALA A 110 -5.80 10.55 1.70
C ALA A 110 -7.05 10.28 2.54
N ALA A 111 -8.20 10.11 1.89
CA ALA A 111 -9.51 10.04 2.54
C ALA A 111 -10.29 8.78 2.16
N GLY A 112 -11.12 8.29 3.07
CA GLY A 112 -11.95 7.11 2.85
C GLY A 112 -11.10 5.90 2.45
N ILE A 113 -11.52 5.18 1.41
CA ILE A 113 -10.74 4.04 0.88
C ILE A 113 -9.38 4.46 0.31
N GLY A 114 -9.22 5.71 -0.12
CA GLY A 114 -7.92 6.27 -0.52
C GLY A 114 -6.95 6.35 0.66
N CYS A 115 -7.45 6.64 1.86
CA CYS A 115 -6.68 6.50 3.10
C CYS A 115 -6.31 5.04 3.35
N SER A 116 -7.25 4.11 3.17
CA SER A 116 -7.02 2.69 3.36
C SER A 116 -5.91 2.17 2.43
N PHE A 117 -5.95 2.51 1.14
CA PHE A 117 -4.91 2.10 0.17
C PHE A 117 -3.55 2.72 0.45
N ALA A 118 -3.50 3.98 0.88
CA ALA A 118 -2.26 4.66 1.26
C ALA A 118 -1.56 3.95 2.43
N LEU A 119 -2.34 3.42 3.38
CA LEU A 119 -1.83 2.79 4.60
C LEU A 119 -1.47 1.30 4.45
N LEU A 120 -1.70 0.70 3.27
CA LEU A 120 -1.27 -0.66 2.96
C LEU A 120 0.18 -0.75 2.43
N GLY A 121 0.86 0.39 2.29
CA GLY A 121 2.29 0.41 1.95
C GLY A 121 3.14 -0.23 3.04
N ASP A 122 4.17 -1.00 2.65
CA ASP A 122 5.16 -1.53 3.59
C ASP A 122 6.05 -0.39 4.14
N ILE A 123 6.27 0.64 3.32
CA ILE A 123 6.87 1.92 3.72
C ILE A 123 5.97 3.04 3.23
N ILE A 124 5.50 3.88 4.16
CA ILE A 124 4.62 5.01 3.89
C ILE A 124 5.41 6.31 4.12
N VAL A 125 5.61 7.07 3.04
CA VAL A 125 6.22 8.41 3.07
C VAL A 125 5.10 9.42 2.84
N ALA A 126 4.94 10.38 3.76
CA ALA A 126 3.93 11.42 3.68
C ALA A 126 4.57 12.80 3.49
N ALA A 127 3.96 13.63 2.65
CA ALA A 127 4.28 15.05 2.59
C ALA A 127 3.80 15.77 3.86
N GLU A 128 4.45 16.86 4.26
CA GLU A 128 4.03 17.66 5.42
C GLU A 128 2.59 18.18 5.29
N SER A 129 2.15 18.50 4.07
CA SER A 129 0.77 18.91 3.79
C SER A 129 -0.24 17.77 3.76
N ALA A 130 0.21 16.51 3.80
CA ALA A 130 -0.67 15.35 3.73
C ALA A 130 -1.49 15.17 5.02
N TYR A 131 -2.67 14.57 4.85
CA TYR A 131 -3.50 14.15 5.98
C TYR A 131 -4.27 12.89 5.66
N PHE A 132 -4.55 12.13 6.71
CA PHE A 132 -5.24 10.85 6.66
C PHE A 132 -6.63 11.01 7.30
N LEU A 133 -7.66 10.54 6.62
CA LEU A 133 -9.05 10.76 7.04
C LEU A 133 -9.93 9.53 6.78
N GLN A 134 -10.42 8.92 7.86
CA GLN A 134 -11.48 7.91 7.79
C GLN A 134 -12.85 8.61 7.70
N ALA A 135 -13.23 9.03 6.49
CA ALA A 135 -14.35 9.96 6.25
C ALA A 135 -15.77 9.34 6.43
N PHE A 136 -15.86 8.02 6.58
CA PHE A 136 -17.07 7.21 6.42
C PHE A 136 -18.27 7.66 7.26
N ARG A 137 -18.05 8.03 8.52
CA ARG A 137 -19.13 8.51 9.41
C ARG A 137 -19.92 9.69 8.84
N ARG A 138 -19.30 10.52 7.99
CA ARG A 138 -19.90 11.75 7.46
C ARG A 138 -21.02 11.48 6.47
N ILE A 139 -21.06 10.25 5.94
CA ILE A 139 -22.07 9.77 5.00
C ILE A 139 -22.78 8.51 5.53
N GLY A 140 -22.69 8.23 6.83
CA GLY A 140 -23.38 7.11 7.45
C GLY A 140 -22.80 5.72 7.13
N LEU A 141 -21.53 5.65 6.72
CA LEU A 141 -20.85 4.39 6.42
C LEU A 141 -19.81 4.03 7.48
N VAL A 142 -19.29 2.80 7.38
CA VAL A 142 -18.18 2.28 8.18
C VAL A 142 -16.87 2.28 7.37
N PRO A 143 -15.70 2.34 8.03
CA PRO A 143 -14.42 2.19 7.33
C PRO A 143 -14.28 0.88 6.56
N ASP A 144 -13.79 0.99 5.32
CA ASP A 144 -13.56 -0.12 4.40
C ASP A 144 -12.08 -0.23 3.98
N GLY A 145 -11.79 -1.06 2.97
CA GLY A 145 -10.43 -1.26 2.47
C GLY A 145 -9.51 -1.88 3.52
N SER A 146 -10.05 -2.76 4.39
CA SER A 146 -9.39 -3.38 5.55
C SER A 146 -8.93 -2.42 6.67
N ALA A 147 -9.36 -1.14 6.65
CA ALA A 147 -8.94 -0.15 7.64
C ALA A 147 -9.25 -0.56 9.10
N THR A 148 -10.42 -1.14 9.36
CA THR A 148 -10.81 -1.61 10.71
C THR A 148 -9.96 -2.76 11.23
N TYR A 149 -9.29 -3.50 10.33
CA TYR A 149 -8.38 -4.58 10.67
C TYR A 149 -6.96 -4.06 10.93
N HIS A 150 -6.43 -3.21 10.04
CA HIS A 150 -5.04 -2.75 10.11
C HIS A 150 -4.82 -1.59 11.07
N LEU A 151 -5.71 -0.58 11.11
CA LEU A 151 -5.48 0.61 11.96
C LEU A 151 -5.25 0.25 13.43
N PRO A 152 -6.07 -0.59 14.09
CA PRO A 152 -5.82 -0.95 15.49
C PRO A 152 -4.50 -1.71 15.69
N ARG A 153 -4.02 -2.44 14.67
CA ARG A 153 -2.74 -3.16 14.70
C ARG A 153 -1.54 -2.25 14.48
N MET A 154 -1.71 -1.16 13.72
CA MET A 154 -0.65 -0.17 13.46
C MET A 154 -0.48 0.83 14.61
N ILE A 155 -1.58 1.41 15.11
CA ILE A 155 -1.55 2.55 16.05
C ILE A 155 -2.26 2.28 17.37
N GLY A 156 -2.64 1.03 17.63
CA GLY A 156 -3.42 0.65 18.79
C GLY A 156 -4.90 1.04 18.67
N ARG A 157 -5.76 0.30 19.39
CA ARG A 157 -7.21 0.47 19.34
C ARG A 157 -7.66 1.89 19.69
N ALA A 158 -7.05 2.55 20.67
CA ALA A 158 -7.51 3.86 21.15
C ALA A 158 -7.45 4.95 20.04
N ARG A 159 -6.28 5.13 19.42
CA ARG A 159 -6.08 6.09 18.33
C ARG A 159 -6.88 5.72 17.08
N ALA A 160 -6.93 4.42 16.77
CA ALA A 160 -7.74 3.93 15.64
C ALA A 160 -9.23 4.28 15.83
N MET A 161 -9.77 4.09 17.02
CA MET A 161 -11.16 4.44 17.33
C MET A 161 -11.42 5.95 17.24
N GLU A 162 -10.52 6.78 17.74
CA GLU A 162 -10.62 8.24 17.59
C GLU A 162 -10.67 8.64 16.10
N MET A 163 -9.71 8.15 15.31
CA MET A 163 -9.64 8.41 13.87
C MET A 163 -10.91 7.98 13.13
N MET A 164 -11.44 6.79 13.42
CA MET A 164 -12.60 6.22 12.73
C MET A 164 -13.94 6.79 13.21
N LEU A 165 -14.14 6.95 14.53
CA LEU A 165 -15.41 7.39 15.10
C LEU A 165 -15.63 8.90 15.02
N LEU A 166 -14.56 9.70 15.13
CA LEU A 166 -14.66 11.16 15.01
C LEU A 166 -14.50 11.62 13.55
N GLY A 167 -13.82 10.83 12.72
CA GLY A 167 -13.60 11.14 11.31
C GLY A 167 -12.88 12.47 11.15
N GLU A 168 -11.84 12.68 11.96
CA GLU A 168 -10.99 13.87 11.95
C GLU A 168 -9.76 13.66 11.08
N LYS A 169 -9.17 14.77 10.63
CA LYS A 169 -7.94 14.73 9.83
C LYS A 169 -6.75 14.47 10.75
N ILE A 170 -6.00 13.43 10.47
CA ILE A 170 -4.72 13.18 11.13
C ILE A 170 -3.62 13.75 10.23
N SER A 171 -2.89 14.75 10.73
CA SER A 171 -1.77 15.37 9.99
C SER A 171 -0.65 14.34 9.76
N ALA A 172 0.18 14.54 8.72
CA ALA A 172 1.35 13.70 8.47
C ALA A 172 2.32 13.65 9.67
N LYS A 173 2.48 14.77 10.38
CA LYS A 173 3.28 14.84 11.61
C LYS A 173 2.72 13.94 12.72
N THR A 174 1.42 14.06 13.00
CA THR A 174 0.74 13.22 13.99
C THR A 174 0.78 11.75 13.58
N ALA A 175 0.58 11.47 12.29
CA ALA A 175 0.67 10.11 11.75
C ALA A 175 2.06 9.51 11.98
N LEU A 176 3.13 10.28 11.81
CA LEU A 176 4.49 9.84 12.12
C LEU A 176 4.69 9.60 13.62
N GLU A 177 4.25 10.54 14.47
CA GLU A 177 4.32 10.41 15.94
C GLU A 177 3.56 9.18 16.46
N TRP A 178 2.51 8.77 15.76
CA TRP A 178 1.72 7.59 16.11
C TRP A 178 2.33 6.27 15.61
N GLY A 179 3.30 6.33 14.71
CA GLY A 179 3.80 5.16 13.98
C GLY A 179 2.88 4.70 12.85
N LEU A 180 1.94 5.53 12.40
CA LEU A 180 1.04 5.24 11.28
C LEU A 180 1.76 5.31 9.93
N VAL A 181 2.79 6.15 9.82
CA VAL A 181 3.64 6.31 8.63
C VAL A 181 5.12 6.27 9.02
N ASN A 182 5.98 5.92 8.06
CA ASN A 182 7.41 5.74 8.31
C ASN A 182 8.17 7.08 8.23
N ARG A 183 7.74 8.01 7.37
CA ARG A 183 8.40 9.30 7.16
C ARG A 183 7.38 10.40 6.90
N CYS A 184 7.69 11.59 7.42
CA CYS A 184 7.06 12.85 7.05
C CYS A 184 8.17 13.76 6.51
N VAL A 185 8.05 14.24 5.28
CA VAL A 185 9.08 15.02 4.58
C VAL A 185 8.47 16.25 3.92
N PRO A 186 9.26 17.31 3.62
CA PRO A 186 8.77 18.45 2.84
C PRO A 186 8.10 18.00 1.55
N ASP A 187 7.03 18.67 1.15
CA ASP A 187 6.23 18.31 -0.04
C ASP A 187 7.07 18.14 -1.31
N ALA A 188 8.07 19.01 -1.50
CA ALA A 188 8.97 18.97 -2.66
C ALA A 188 9.89 17.74 -2.70
N ASP A 189 10.13 17.12 -1.55
CA ASP A 189 11.05 15.98 -1.39
C ASP A 189 10.31 14.63 -1.35
N LEU A 190 8.98 14.63 -1.40
CA LEU A 190 8.18 13.43 -1.22
C LEU A 190 8.55 12.32 -2.21
N LEU A 191 8.47 12.62 -3.51
CA LEU A 191 8.63 11.60 -4.53
C LEU A 191 10.08 11.12 -4.60
N SER A 192 11.05 12.00 -4.40
CA SER A 192 12.47 11.63 -4.35
C SER A 192 12.76 10.74 -3.14
N ALA A 193 12.23 11.06 -1.95
CA ALA A 193 12.37 10.24 -0.75
C ALA A 193 11.72 8.85 -0.92
N ALA A 194 10.50 8.78 -1.47
CA ALA A 194 9.83 7.51 -1.73
C ALA A 194 10.57 6.65 -2.78
N LYS A 195 11.04 7.27 -3.88
CA LYS A 195 11.85 6.58 -4.89
C LYS A 195 13.17 6.08 -4.32
N ALA A 196 13.82 6.82 -3.41
CA ALA A 196 15.05 6.37 -2.77
C ALA A 196 14.85 5.06 -1.99
N PHE A 197 13.78 4.94 -1.20
CA PHE A 197 13.43 3.67 -0.56
C PHE A 197 13.14 2.57 -1.59
N ALA A 198 12.38 2.88 -2.63
CA ALA A 198 12.04 1.89 -3.65
C ALA A 198 13.27 1.38 -4.40
N ILE A 199 14.24 2.24 -4.71
CA ILE A 199 15.52 1.87 -5.33
C ILE A 199 16.36 1.00 -4.39
N GLU A 200 16.41 1.33 -3.10
CA GLU A 200 17.10 0.51 -2.11
C GLU A 200 16.50 -0.90 -2.03
N LEU A 201 15.16 -0.98 -1.96
CA LEU A 201 14.42 -2.25 -1.93
C LEU A 201 14.58 -3.03 -3.25
N ALA A 202 14.53 -2.34 -4.39
CA ALA A 202 14.72 -2.94 -5.70
C ALA A 202 16.14 -3.52 -5.89
N ASN A 203 17.14 -2.96 -5.20
CA ASN A 203 18.51 -3.48 -5.18
C ASN A 203 18.77 -4.52 -4.07
N GLY A 204 17.79 -4.79 -3.20
CA GLY A 204 17.89 -5.76 -2.12
C GLY A 204 17.83 -7.22 -2.60
N PRO A 205 17.83 -8.21 -1.69
CA PRO A 205 17.71 -9.62 -2.03
C PRO A 205 16.25 -10.03 -2.29
N LYS A 206 16.05 -11.15 -3.00
CA LYS A 206 14.73 -11.81 -3.18
C LYS A 206 14.00 -12.08 -1.87
N ALA A 207 14.75 -12.26 -0.78
CA ALA A 207 14.21 -12.48 0.56
C ALA A 207 13.31 -11.34 1.06
N LEU A 208 13.41 -10.12 0.51
CA LEU A 208 12.51 -9.01 0.88
C LEU A 208 11.02 -9.34 0.65
N GLY A 209 10.70 -10.03 -0.45
CA GLY A 209 9.34 -10.51 -0.70
C GLY A 209 8.88 -11.58 0.30
N MET A 210 9.82 -12.39 0.81
CA MET A 210 9.54 -13.40 1.84
C MET A 210 9.31 -12.73 3.20
N ILE A 211 10.14 -11.74 3.55
CA ILE A 211 9.98 -10.93 4.78
C ILE A 211 8.61 -10.27 4.79
N ARG A 212 8.25 -9.62 3.68
CA ARG A 212 6.94 -8.99 3.50
C ARG A 212 5.80 -9.97 3.74
N ARG A 213 5.83 -11.13 3.07
CA ARG A 213 4.81 -12.18 3.23
C ARG A 213 4.68 -12.64 4.68
N LEU A 214 5.79 -12.87 5.37
CA LEU A 214 5.80 -13.28 6.78
C LEU A 214 5.19 -12.20 7.68
N ALA A 215 5.53 -10.93 7.48
CA ALA A 215 5.01 -9.81 8.26
C ALA A 215 3.49 -9.61 8.06
N TRP A 216 3.00 -9.75 6.83
CA TRP A 216 1.56 -9.69 6.56
C TRP A 216 0.80 -10.91 7.07
N ALA A 217 1.42 -12.09 7.10
CA ALA A 217 0.81 -13.30 7.66
C ALA A 217 0.74 -13.26 9.20
N SER A 218 1.69 -12.60 9.88
CA SER A 218 1.76 -12.58 11.34
C SER A 218 0.57 -11.89 12.02
N LEU A 219 -0.22 -11.12 11.27
CA LEU A 219 -1.41 -10.45 11.79
C LEU A 219 -2.58 -11.42 12.03
N ASP A 220 -2.55 -12.58 11.36
CA ASP A 220 -3.56 -13.65 11.41
C ASP A 220 -3.04 -14.95 12.05
N ASN A 221 -1.74 -15.23 11.94
CA ASN A 221 -1.14 -16.47 12.42
C ASN A 221 -1.08 -16.56 13.96
N SER A 222 -1.18 -17.80 14.47
CA SER A 222 -0.67 -18.14 15.80
C SER A 222 0.85 -18.01 15.85
N TRP A 223 1.42 -17.99 17.06
CA TRP A 223 2.86 -17.96 17.22
C TRP A 223 3.54 -19.20 16.59
N GLU A 224 2.98 -20.39 16.77
CA GLU A 224 3.49 -21.64 16.21
C GLU A 224 3.42 -21.65 14.68
N GLU A 225 2.31 -21.18 14.10
CA GLU A 225 2.14 -21.03 12.65
C GLU A 225 3.20 -20.08 12.07
N GLN A 226 3.44 -18.96 12.75
CA GLN A 226 4.40 -17.96 12.30
C GLN A 226 5.84 -18.48 12.33
N VAL A 227 6.28 -19.11 13.42
CA VAL A 227 7.64 -19.67 13.51
C VAL A 227 7.85 -20.80 12.50
N HIS A 228 6.80 -21.58 12.22
CA HIS A 228 6.87 -22.58 11.15
C HIS A 228 7.01 -21.92 9.77
N ALA A 229 6.26 -20.86 9.50
CA ALA A 229 6.35 -20.10 8.25
C ALA A 229 7.77 -19.50 8.07
N GLU A 230 8.36 -18.96 9.14
CA GLU A 230 9.73 -18.43 9.14
C GLU A 230 10.75 -19.51 8.78
N ARG A 231 10.64 -20.71 9.37
CA ARG A 231 11.51 -21.85 9.03
C ARG A 231 11.47 -22.16 7.53
N LEU A 232 10.27 -22.20 6.93
CA LEU A 232 10.10 -22.49 5.51
C LEU A 232 10.70 -21.38 4.64
N ALA A 233 10.39 -20.11 4.96
CA ALA A 233 10.94 -18.96 4.25
C ALA A 233 12.47 -18.90 4.35
N GLN A 234 13.06 -19.18 5.52
CA GLN A 234 14.51 -19.18 5.71
C GLN A 234 15.18 -20.29 4.89
N ARG A 235 14.57 -21.49 4.82
CA ARG A 235 15.05 -22.58 3.95
C ARG A 235 15.08 -22.15 2.49
N ASP A 236 14.02 -21.49 2.03
CA ASP A 236 13.88 -21.10 0.63
C ASP A 236 14.81 -19.92 0.31
N ALA A 237 14.94 -18.94 1.21
CA ALA A 237 15.93 -17.86 1.12
C ALA A 237 17.36 -18.40 1.05
N GLY A 238 17.71 -19.39 1.89
CA GLY A 238 19.04 -20.03 1.90
C GLY A 238 19.40 -20.81 0.63
N ARG A 239 18.45 -21.00 -0.29
CA ARG A 239 18.66 -21.63 -1.61
C ARG A 239 18.79 -20.63 -2.76
N THR A 240 18.64 -19.34 -2.49
CA THR A 240 18.77 -18.28 -3.51
C THR A 240 20.22 -17.98 -3.84
N GLU A 241 20.48 -17.44 -5.03
CA GLU A 241 21.82 -16.96 -5.37
C GLU A 241 22.16 -15.66 -4.66
N ASP A 242 21.14 -14.87 -4.30
CA ASP A 242 21.30 -13.71 -3.44
C ASP A 242 21.90 -14.08 -2.08
N PHE A 243 21.48 -15.20 -1.47
CA PHE A 243 22.09 -15.67 -0.22
C PHE A 243 23.57 -16.01 -0.41
N ARG A 244 23.92 -16.74 -1.47
CA ARG A 244 25.32 -17.08 -1.79
C ARG A 244 26.16 -15.82 -1.97
N GLU A 245 25.68 -14.85 -2.74
CA GLU A 245 26.34 -13.55 -2.95
C GLU A 245 26.49 -12.79 -1.63
N GLY A 246 25.44 -12.73 -0.79
CA GLY A 246 25.49 -12.05 0.51
C GLY A 246 26.57 -12.64 1.43
N VAL A 247 26.66 -13.97 1.51
CA VAL A 247 27.69 -14.66 2.30
C VAL A 247 29.09 -14.36 1.76
N GLN A 248 29.28 -14.43 0.43
CA GLN A 248 30.57 -14.13 -0.19
C GLN A 248 31.01 -12.68 0.02
N ALA A 249 30.09 -11.73 -0.19
CA ALA A 249 30.34 -10.31 -0.01
C ALA A 249 30.72 -9.98 1.45
N PHE A 250 30.07 -10.62 2.42
CA PHE A 250 30.37 -10.50 3.84
C PHE A 250 31.82 -10.93 4.15
N PHE A 251 32.23 -12.13 3.72
CA PHE A 251 33.60 -12.60 3.93
C PHE A 251 34.66 -11.75 3.21
N GLN A 252 34.30 -11.18 2.06
CA GLN A 252 35.16 -10.31 1.26
C GLN A 252 35.15 -8.83 1.72
N LYS A 253 34.33 -8.47 2.73
CA LYS A 253 34.15 -7.10 3.23
C LYS A 253 33.81 -6.09 2.14
N ARG A 254 32.93 -6.47 1.21
CA ARG A 254 32.43 -5.60 0.14
C ARG A 254 30.90 -5.51 0.19
N PRO A 255 30.28 -4.48 -0.42
CA PRO A 255 28.84 -4.47 -0.62
C PRO A 255 28.39 -5.69 -1.45
N ALA A 256 27.27 -6.29 -1.05
CA ALA A 256 26.62 -7.35 -1.81
C ALA A 256 25.90 -6.76 -3.04
N LYS A 257 25.87 -7.52 -4.13
CA LYS A 257 25.20 -7.16 -5.39
C LYS A 257 24.10 -8.16 -5.70
N PHE A 258 22.95 -7.97 -5.07
CA PHE A 258 21.80 -8.85 -5.25
C PHE A 258 21.14 -8.68 -6.62
N LYS A 259 20.65 -9.80 -7.17
CA LYS A 259 19.95 -9.86 -8.46
C LYS A 259 18.47 -10.21 -8.32
N GLY A 260 18.03 -10.59 -7.12
CA GLY A 260 16.64 -10.98 -6.89
C GLY A 260 16.31 -12.40 -7.33
N THR A 261 17.30 -13.29 -7.36
CA THR A 261 17.17 -14.66 -7.91
C THR A 261 17.42 -15.75 -6.88
#